data_AF-A0A6C7E4T5-F1
#
_entry.id   AF-A0A6C7E4T5-F1
#
_cell.length_a   1.000
_cell.length_b   1.000
_cell.length_c   1.000
_cell.angle_alpha   90.00
_cell.angle_beta   90.00
_cell.angle_gamma   90.00
#
_symmetry.space_group_name_H-M   'P 1'
#
loop_
_entity.id
_entity.type
_entity.pdbx_description
1 polymer ?
#
loop_
_entity_poly.entity_id
_entity_poly.type
_entity_poly.pdbx_seq_one_letter_code
_entity_poly.pdbx_strand_id
1 'polypeptide(L)'
;MRPFPDPSDSTTSRPGVDDRTVDDDLTVSMFGEHLVICPPERLDLETTEVLVVAAASAVAAGSTVMIDLDPDTASDELIARRPLSTTVPPCIGDDGGAVVVIGAGMVRLAARDVVWTLDLDNGRMYRSDEAIDPYFVRPGDWTALQALWVSPTHVNALTVDGRHLSALAAWTLPHAGRPAVPA
;
A
#
# COMPACT_ATOMS: atom_id res chain seq x y z
N MET A 1 -65.49 -32.71 19.25
CA MET A 1 -64.50 -31.97 20.03
C MET A 1 -63.14 -32.54 19.70
N ARG A 2 -62.28 -31.76 19.02
CA ARG A 2 -60.90 -32.16 18.69
C ARG A 2 -59.95 -31.43 19.66
N PRO A 3 -58.85 -32.06 20.10
CA PRO A 3 -57.93 -31.44 21.04
C PRO A 3 -57.09 -30.35 20.37
N PHE A 4 -56.72 -29.33 21.15
CA PHE A 4 -55.85 -28.23 20.75
C PHE A 4 -54.42 -28.74 20.49
N PRO A 5 -53.74 -28.28 19.43
CA PRO A 5 -52.33 -28.58 19.20
C PRO A 5 -51.43 -27.75 20.13
N ASP A 6 -50.38 -28.42 20.61
CA ASP A 6 -49.34 -27.94 21.53
C ASP A 6 -48.40 -26.93 20.82
N PRO A 7 -48.13 -25.74 21.39
CA PRO A 7 -47.23 -24.75 20.80
C PRO A 7 -45.78 -25.01 21.21
N SER A 8 -45.13 -25.99 20.60
CA SER A 8 -43.68 -26.20 20.74
C SER A 8 -43.11 -26.96 19.55
N ASP A 9 -43.03 -26.27 18.41
CA ASP A 9 -41.89 -26.41 17.49
C ASP A 9 -42.04 -25.40 16.35
N SER A 10 -41.44 -24.23 16.55
CA SER A 10 -41.05 -23.35 15.45
C SER A 10 -39.60 -23.03 15.70
N THR A 11 -38.75 -23.99 15.34
CA THR A 11 -37.34 -23.79 15.08
C THR A 11 -37.27 -22.78 13.94
N THR A 12 -37.27 -21.50 14.27
CA THR A 12 -36.84 -20.45 13.35
C THR A 12 -35.39 -20.76 13.02
N SER A 13 -35.19 -21.37 11.85
CA SER A 13 -33.89 -21.45 11.20
C SER A 13 -33.26 -20.07 11.26
N ARG A 14 -32.21 -19.94 12.07
CA ARG A 14 -31.30 -18.79 11.96
C ARG A 14 -30.86 -18.75 10.50
N PRO A 15 -31.04 -17.63 9.78
CA PRO A 15 -30.28 -17.48 8.56
C PRO A 15 -28.81 -17.50 8.97
N GLY A 16 -28.09 -18.52 8.50
CA GLY A 16 -26.65 -18.41 8.35
C GLY A 16 -26.42 -17.27 7.40
N VAL A 17 -26.21 -16.07 7.95
CA VAL A 17 -25.56 -15.01 7.23
C VAL A 17 -24.12 -15.48 7.15
N ASP A 18 -23.71 -15.84 5.93
CA ASP A 18 -22.32 -16.07 5.59
C ASP A 18 -21.48 -14.92 6.15
N ASP A 19 -20.80 -15.20 7.26
CA ASP A 19 -19.74 -14.39 7.84
C ASP A 19 -18.48 -14.58 6.98
N ARG A 20 -18.61 -14.28 5.69
CA ARG A 20 -17.47 -13.93 4.86
C ARG A 20 -17.43 -12.42 4.86
N THR A 21 -17.05 -11.85 5.99
CA THR A 21 -16.34 -10.58 5.98
C THR A 21 -15.17 -10.79 5.02
N VAL A 22 -15.30 -10.30 3.79
CA VAL A 22 -14.13 -9.92 3.02
C VAL A 22 -13.35 -9.00 3.97
N ASP A 23 -12.09 -9.33 4.20
CA ASP A 23 -11.25 -8.64 5.17
C ASP A 23 -11.07 -7.20 4.69
N ASP A 24 -12.00 -6.32 5.07
CA ASP A 24 -12.05 -4.91 4.69
C ASP A 24 -11.01 -4.08 5.48
N ASP A 25 -10.26 -4.74 6.37
CA ASP A 25 -9.28 -4.11 7.23
C ASP A 25 -7.88 -4.17 6.64
N LEU A 26 -7.13 -3.10 6.86
CA LEU A 26 -5.69 -3.06 6.63
C LEU A 26 -5.00 -4.09 7.52
N THR A 27 -4.36 -5.11 6.94
CA THR A 27 -3.63 -6.11 7.73
C THR A 27 -2.14 -5.77 7.81
N VAL A 28 -1.57 -5.96 9.00
CA VAL A 28 -0.14 -5.76 9.24
C VAL A 28 0.42 -7.04 9.87
N SER A 29 1.44 -7.60 9.25
CA SER A 29 2.10 -8.82 9.71
C SER A 29 3.63 -8.69 9.64
N MET A 30 4.32 -9.59 10.33
CA MET A 30 5.78 -9.66 10.34
C MET A 30 6.23 -10.98 9.73
N PHE A 31 7.12 -10.90 8.76
CA PHE A 31 7.74 -12.06 8.13
C PHE A 31 9.26 -11.92 8.20
N GLY A 32 9.87 -12.60 9.19
CA GLY A 32 11.28 -12.42 9.52
C GLY A 32 11.55 -10.99 10.00
N GLU A 33 12.38 -10.26 9.25
CA GLU A 33 12.76 -8.86 9.52
C GLU A 33 11.95 -7.84 8.71
N HIS A 34 11.00 -8.31 7.89
CA HIS A 34 10.17 -7.48 7.04
C HIS A 34 8.78 -7.30 7.66
N LEU A 35 8.31 -6.05 7.65
CA LEU A 35 6.92 -5.74 7.96
C LEU A 35 6.12 -5.79 6.67
N VAL A 36 5.02 -6.52 6.66
CA VAL A 36 4.12 -6.64 5.51
C VAL A 36 2.83 -5.92 5.83
N ILE A 37 2.39 -5.05 4.93
CA ILE A 37 1.10 -4.38 4.97
C ILE A 37 0.31 -4.85 3.76
N CYS A 38 -0.85 -5.49 3.98
CA CYS A 38 -1.77 -5.80 2.90
C CYS A 38 -2.96 -4.82 3.00
N PRO A 39 -3.15 -3.93 2.01
CA PRO A 39 -4.33 -3.10 1.92
C PRO A 39 -5.58 -3.96 1.72
N PRO A 40 -6.75 -3.47 2.14
CA PRO A 40 -8.01 -4.07 1.73
C PRO A 40 -8.20 -3.92 0.21
N GLU A 41 -9.14 -4.68 -0.36
CA GLU A 41 -9.47 -4.63 -1.79
C GLU A 41 -9.89 -3.23 -2.26
N ARG A 42 -10.38 -2.40 -1.34
CA ARG A 42 -10.82 -1.03 -1.62
C ARG A 42 -10.27 -0.05 -0.61
N LEU A 43 -9.51 0.92 -1.09
CA LEU A 43 -8.94 1.99 -0.27
C LEU A 43 -9.77 3.26 -0.41
N ASP A 44 -10.46 3.67 0.66
CA ASP A 44 -10.95 5.04 0.76
C ASP A 44 -9.82 6.02 1.14
N LEU A 45 -10.14 7.30 1.25
CA LEU A 45 -9.14 8.33 1.58
C LEU A 45 -8.52 8.11 2.97
N GLU A 46 -9.34 7.77 3.97
CA GLU A 46 -8.88 7.58 5.35
C GLU A 46 -7.98 6.36 5.45
N THR A 47 -8.39 5.22 4.88
CA THR A 47 -7.57 4.00 4.86
C THR A 47 -6.26 4.21 4.08
N THR A 48 -6.30 4.99 3.00
CA THR A 48 -5.08 5.35 2.24
C THR A 48 -4.10 6.14 3.11
N GLU A 49 -4.59 7.13 3.85
CA GLU A 49 -3.78 7.92 4.79
C GLU A 49 -3.20 7.03 5.89
N VAL A 50 -4.00 6.14 6.48
CA VAL A 50 -3.56 5.19 7.51
C VAL A 50 -2.46 4.28 6.98
N LEU A 51 -2.62 3.71 5.78
CA LEU A 51 -1.60 2.87 5.14
C LEU A 51 -0.29 3.64 4.96
N VAL A 52 -0.36 4.86 4.42
CA VAL A 52 0.81 5.72 4.20
C VAL A 52 1.52 6.04 5.51
N VAL A 53 0.77 6.39 6.56
CA VAL A 53 1.31 6.69 7.89
C VAL A 53 1.92 5.46 8.54
N ALA A 54 1.28 4.29 8.44
CA ALA A 54 1.79 3.04 8.98
C ALA A 54 3.12 2.65 8.33
N ALA A 55 3.18 2.68 6.99
CA ALA A 55 4.41 2.41 6.25
C ALA A 55 5.52 3.42 6.60
N ALA A 56 5.22 4.73 6.60
CA ALA A 56 6.20 5.77 6.93
C ALA A 56 6.73 5.63 8.37
N SER A 57 5.87 5.27 9.32
CA SER A 57 6.24 5.09 10.73
C SER A 57 7.14 3.86 10.92
N ALA A 58 6.83 2.75 10.24
CA ALA A 58 7.68 1.55 10.25
C ALA A 58 9.05 1.82 9.61
N VAL A 59 9.08 2.55 8.49
CA VAL A 59 10.33 2.99 7.84
C VAL A 59 11.15 3.90 8.75
N ALA A 60 10.51 4.86 9.43
CA ALA A 60 11.19 5.74 10.40
C ALA A 60 11.76 4.98 11.59
N ALA A 61 11.13 3.86 11.98
CA ALA A 61 11.64 2.94 13.00
C ALA A 61 12.77 2.02 12.48
N GLY A 62 13.18 2.14 11.21
CA GLY A 62 14.27 1.39 10.59
C GLY A 62 13.84 0.07 9.95
N SER A 63 12.54 -0.20 9.83
CA SER A 63 12.05 -1.41 9.16
C SER A 63 12.08 -1.26 7.64
N THR A 64 12.23 -2.38 6.94
CA THR A 64 11.85 -2.48 5.52
C THR A 64 10.42 -2.98 5.45
N VAL A 65 9.57 -2.24 4.75
CA VAL A 65 8.14 -2.52 4.62
C VAL A 65 7.85 -3.06 3.23
N MET A 66 7.16 -4.18 3.16
CA MET A 66 6.50 -4.64 1.94
C MET A 66 5.04 -4.19 1.99
N ILE A 67 4.57 -3.46 0.98
CA ILE A 67 3.15 -3.28 0.72
C ILE A 67 2.79 -4.32 -0.33
N ASP A 68 1.97 -5.30 0.07
CA ASP A 68 1.45 -6.33 -0.81
C ASP A 68 0.33 -5.74 -1.67
N LEU A 69 0.40 -5.86 -2.98
CA LEU A 69 -0.60 -5.34 -3.91
C LEU A 69 -1.20 -6.45 -4.77
N ASP A 70 -0.85 -7.71 -4.52
CA ASP A 70 -1.26 -8.86 -5.31
C ASP A 70 -2.10 -9.83 -4.47
N PRO A 71 -3.44 -9.75 -4.55
CA PRO A 71 -4.30 -10.65 -3.77
C PRO A 71 -4.21 -12.11 -4.23
N ASP A 72 -3.65 -12.38 -5.42
CA ASP A 72 -3.55 -13.72 -6.00
C ASP A 72 -2.25 -14.44 -5.61
N THR A 73 -1.26 -13.72 -5.06
CA THR A 73 0.04 -14.28 -4.67
C THR A 73 0.22 -14.19 -3.17
N ALA A 74 0.64 -15.30 -2.54
CA ALA A 74 0.92 -15.28 -1.10
C ALA A 74 2.11 -14.36 -0.77
N SER A 75 1.99 -13.59 0.31
CA SER A 75 2.99 -12.58 0.70
C SER A 75 4.39 -13.17 0.91
N ASP A 76 4.51 -14.42 1.38
CA ASP A 76 5.80 -15.09 1.56
C ASP A 76 6.51 -15.40 0.23
N GLU A 77 5.75 -15.68 -0.83
CA GLU A 77 6.29 -15.79 -2.19
C GLU A 77 6.80 -14.45 -2.70
N LEU A 78 6.11 -13.34 -2.42
CA LEU A 78 6.55 -12.00 -2.77
C LEU A 78 7.82 -11.60 -1.99
N ILE A 79 7.92 -11.99 -0.72
CA ILE A 79 9.13 -11.81 0.10
C ILE A 79 10.33 -12.57 -0.46
N ALA A 80 10.12 -13.77 -1.01
CA ALA A 80 11.19 -14.51 -1.68
C ALA A 80 11.73 -13.78 -2.92
N ARG A 81 10.92 -12.88 -3.51
CA ARG A 81 11.25 -12.04 -4.67
C ARG A 81 11.67 -10.62 -4.27
N ARG A 82 11.98 -10.37 -3.00
CA ARG A 82 12.47 -9.07 -2.54
C ARG A 82 13.71 -8.63 -3.32
N PRO A 83 13.90 -7.31 -3.53
CA PRO A 83 15.14 -6.82 -4.11
C PRO A 83 16.34 -7.27 -3.26
N LEU A 84 17.32 -7.91 -3.90
CA LEU A 84 18.59 -8.21 -3.25
C LEU A 84 19.27 -6.88 -2.91
N SER A 85 19.62 -6.68 -1.64
CA SER A 85 20.16 -5.43 -1.11
C SER A 85 21.13 -4.79 -2.09
N THR A 86 20.71 -3.70 -2.72
CA THR A 86 21.59 -2.88 -3.53
C THR A 86 22.57 -2.23 -2.58
N THR A 87 23.85 -2.62 -2.64
CA THR A 87 24.98 -1.91 -2.05
C THR A 87 25.10 -0.52 -2.67
N VAL A 88 24.16 0.36 -2.37
CA VAL A 88 24.26 1.79 -2.63
C VAL A 88 24.83 2.40 -1.35
N PRO A 89 26.00 3.05 -1.39
CA PRO A 89 26.53 3.75 -0.24
C PRO A 89 25.49 4.72 0.32
N PRO A 90 25.40 4.93 1.64
CA PRO A 90 24.50 5.89 2.24
C PRO A 90 25.00 7.31 1.94
N CYS A 91 24.80 7.75 0.70
CA CYS A 91 24.85 9.16 0.37
C CYS A 91 23.51 9.71 0.88
N ILE A 92 23.48 10.20 2.12
CA ILE A 92 22.35 10.95 2.67
C ILE A 92 22.30 12.27 1.89
N GLY A 93 21.73 12.22 0.69
CA GLY A 93 21.24 13.37 -0.04
C GLY A 93 19.76 13.51 0.27
N ASP A 94 19.31 14.73 0.47
CA ASP A 94 17.93 15.16 0.72
C ASP A 94 17.06 15.01 -0.56
N ASP A 95 17.20 13.86 -1.25
CA ASP A 95 16.99 13.76 -2.70
C ASP A 95 15.66 13.09 -3.08
N GLY A 96 14.77 12.82 -2.12
CA GLY A 96 13.43 12.27 -2.34
C GLY A 96 12.37 13.04 -1.57
N GLY A 97 11.29 13.44 -2.25
CA GLY A 97 10.15 14.10 -1.62
C GLY A 97 9.28 13.13 -0.81
N ALA A 98 8.51 13.68 0.11
CA ALA A 98 7.52 12.94 0.88
C ALA A 98 6.49 12.24 -0.03
N VAL A 99 5.96 11.12 0.44
CA VAL A 99 4.77 10.53 -0.16
C VAL A 99 3.56 11.42 0.16
N VAL A 100 2.77 11.73 -0.86
CA VAL A 100 1.59 12.59 -0.76
C VAL A 100 0.36 11.78 -1.18
N VAL A 101 -0.66 11.74 -0.32
CA VAL A 101 -1.97 11.20 -0.70
C VAL A 101 -2.65 12.21 -1.62
N ILE A 102 -2.99 11.78 -2.83
CA ILE A 102 -3.64 12.62 -3.85
C ILE A 102 -5.10 12.22 -4.13
N GLY A 103 -5.55 11.12 -3.51
CA GLY A 103 -6.93 10.64 -3.57
C GLY A 103 -7.08 9.29 -2.87
N ALA A 104 -8.31 8.79 -2.81
CA ALA A 104 -8.60 7.42 -2.37
C ALA A 104 -7.80 6.42 -3.22
N GLY A 105 -7.03 5.55 -2.57
CA GLY A 105 -6.14 4.58 -3.18
C GLY A 105 -4.92 5.15 -3.89
N MET A 106 -4.76 6.48 -3.97
CA MET A 106 -3.78 7.11 -4.84
C MET A 106 -2.77 7.95 -4.07
N VAL A 107 -1.49 7.66 -4.32
CA VAL A 107 -0.38 8.40 -3.74
C VAL A 107 0.61 8.85 -4.81
N ARG A 108 1.34 9.91 -4.51
CA ARG A 108 2.42 10.42 -5.34
C ARG A 108 3.71 10.44 -4.55
N LEU A 109 4.78 9.99 -5.18
CA LEU A 109 6.13 10.01 -4.64
C LEU A 109 7.03 10.76 -5.62
N ALA A 110 7.62 11.86 -5.17
CA ALA A 110 8.65 12.54 -5.94
C ALA A 110 10.00 11.88 -5.62
N ALA A 111 10.51 11.07 -6.55
CA ALA A 111 11.89 10.61 -6.50
C ALA A 111 12.82 11.66 -7.14
N ARG A 112 14.12 11.51 -6.94
CA ARG A 112 15.15 12.46 -7.39
C ARG A 112 15.01 12.89 -8.85
N ASP A 113 14.68 11.95 -9.72
CA ASP A 113 14.70 12.09 -11.18
C ASP A 113 13.36 11.77 -11.85
N VAL A 114 12.35 11.39 -11.06
CA VAL A 114 11.07 10.91 -11.60
C VAL A 114 9.96 11.05 -10.56
N VAL A 115 8.74 11.33 -11.03
CA VAL A 115 7.53 11.28 -10.22
C VAL A 115 6.86 9.93 -10.41
N TRP A 116 6.59 9.24 -9.31
CA TRP A 116 5.81 8.02 -9.29
C TRP A 116 4.40 8.38 -8.83
N THR A 117 3.41 8.06 -9.65
CA THR A 117 2.00 8.06 -9.25
C THR A 117 1.61 6.60 -9.05
N LEU A 118 1.17 6.26 -7.84
CA LEU A 118 0.80 4.91 -7.44
C LEU A 118 -0.71 4.89 -7.19
N ASP A 119 -1.37 3.92 -7.82
CA ASP A 119 -2.75 3.56 -7.55
C ASP A 119 -2.69 2.21 -6.83
N LEU A 120 -2.68 2.28 -5.50
CA LEU A 120 -2.54 1.17 -4.57
C LEU A 120 -3.77 0.27 -4.59
N ASP A 121 -4.94 0.85 -4.84
CA ASP A 121 -6.23 0.15 -4.96
C ASP A 121 -6.23 -0.81 -6.15
N ASN A 122 -5.62 -0.40 -7.26
CA ASN A 122 -5.56 -1.19 -8.49
C ASN A 122 -4.18 -1.82 -8.73
N GLY A 123 -3.29 -1.80 -7.73
CA GLY A 123 -1.95 -2.38 -7.81
C GLY A 123 -1.16 -1.92 -9.04
N ARG A 124 -1.08 -0.61 -9.31
CA ARG A 124 -0.44 -0.09 -10.53
C ARG A 124 0.31 1.23 -10.32
N MET A 125 1.22 1.51 -11.24
CA MET A 125 2.12 2.65 -11.22
C MET A 125 2.15 3.38 -12.56
N TYR A 126 2.30 4.70 -12.49
CA TYR A 126 2.70 5.51 -13.62
C TYR A 126 3.94 6.34 -13.25
N ARG A 127 4.90 6.42 -14.18
CA ARG A 127 6.16 7.17 -14.02
C ARG A 127 6.20 8.31 -15.02
N SER A 128 6.56 9.50 -14.56
CA SER A 128 6.67 10.70 -15.41
C SER A 128 7.74 11.65 -14.88
N ASP A 129 8.22 12.54 -15.75
CA ASP A 129 9.21 13.56 -15.38
C ASP A 129 8.59 14.68 -14.51
N GLU A 130 7.27 14.84 -14.56
CA GLU A 130 6.51 15.83 -13.81
C GLU A 130 5.26 15.24 -13.14
N ALA A 131 4.67 15.99 -12.21
CA ALA A 131 3.44 15.58 -11.53
C ALA A 131 2.24 15.70 -12.48
N ILE A 132 1.75 14.55 -12.94
CA ILE A 132 0.57 14.45 -13.81
C ILE A 132 -0.65 14.06 -12.96
N ASP A 133 -1.79 14.67 -13.24
CA ASP A 133 -3.07 14.27 -12.65
C ASP A 133 -3.48 12.88 -13.19
N PRO A 134 -3.73 11.89 -12.30
CA PRO A 134 -4.05 10.51 -12.69
C PRO A 134 -5.21 10.38 -13.68
N TYR A 135 -6.17 11.31 -13.68
CA TYR A 135 -7.32 11.28 -14.60
C TYR A 135 -6.93 11.46 -16.07
N PHE A 136 -5.73 11.95 -16.36
CA PHE A 136 -5.21 12.11 -17.71
C PHE A 136 -4.28 10.98 -18.17
N VAL A 137 -3.95 10.03 -17.28
CA VAL A 137 -3.10 8.88 -17.62
C VAL A 137 -3.95 7.83 -18.34
N ARG A 138 -3.51 7.39 -19.53
CA ARG A 138 -4.29 6.39 -20.29
C ARG A 138 -4.18 5.03 -19.60
N PRO A 139 -5.23 4.19 -19.68
CA PRO A 139 -5.21 2.85 -19.07
C PRO A 139 -3.98 2.00 -19.43
N GLY A 140 -3.48 2.10 -20.67
CA GLY A 140 -2.32 1.32 -21.14
C GLY A 140 -0.95 1.87 -20.73
N ASP A 141 -0.89 3.07 -20.15
CA ASP A 141 0.38 3.68 -19.69
C ASP A 141 0.71 3.26 -18.25
N TRP A 142 -0.24 2.67 -17.54
CA TRP A 142 -0.05 2.12 -16.22
C TRP A 142 0.73 0.80 -16.26
N THR A 143 1.70 0.66 -15.36
CA THR A 143 2.44 -0.58 -15.11
C THR A 143 1.82 -1.29 -13.92
N ALA A 144 1.33 -2.51 -14.11
CA ALA A 144 0.81 -3.33 -13.02
C ALA A 144 1.93 -3.83 -12.10
N LEU A 145 1.66 -3.81 -10.81
CA LEU A 145 2.56 -4.13 -9.70
C LEU A 145 2.03 -5.32 -8.91
N GLN A 146 2.95 -6.05 -8.28
CA GLN A 146 2.63 -7.08 -7.29
C GLN A 146 2.97 -6.62 -5.87
N ALA A 147 4.04 -5.85 -5.70
CA ALA A 147 4.47 -5.39 -4.38
C ALA A 147 5.30 -4.10 -4.47
N LEU A 148 5.29 -3.35 -3.38
CA LEU A 148 6.22 -2.26 -3.13
C LEU A 148 7.10 -2.57 -1.93
N TRP A 149 8.40 -2.44 -2.10
CA TRP A 149 9.39 -2.51 -1.04
C TRP A 149 9.86 -1.11 -0.70
N VAL A 150 9.61 -0.73 0.54
CA VAL A 150 9.81 0.62 1.02
C VAL A 150 10.83 0.59 2.14
N SER A 151 11.85 1.43 1.99
CA SER A 151 12.95 1.57 2.95
C SER A 151 13.22 3.06 3.23
N PRO A 152 14.07 3.40 4.20
CA PRO A 152 14.38 4.79 4.52
C PRO A 152 14.96 5.61 3.35
N THR A 153 15.52 4.95 2.34
CA THR A 153 16.27 5.62 1.25
C THR A 153 15.84 5.20 -0.16
N HIS A 154 15.11 4.09 -0.29
CA HIS A 154 14.72 3.54 -1.57
C HIS A 154 13.29 3.03 -1.56
N VAL A 155 12.63 3.16 -2.70
CA VAL A 155 11.41 2.44 -3.03
C VAL A 155 11.69 1.54 -4.24
N ASN A 156 11.29 0.28 -4.14
CA ASN A 156 11.37 -0.69 -5.23
C ASN A 156 9.98 -1.27 -5.50
N ALA A 157 9.54 -1.24 -6.76
CA ALA A 157 8.31 -1.88 -7.18
C ALA A 157 8.62 -3.19 -7.90
N LEU A 158 7.95 -4.27 -7.52
CA LEU A 158 7.91 -5.52 -8.28
C LEU A 158 6.73 -5.46 -9.23
N THR A 159 6.97 -5.58 -10.53
CA THR A 159 5.93 -5.61 -11.56
C THR A 159 5.37 -7.02 -11.75
N VAL A 160 4.17 -7.14 -12.31
CA VAL A 160 3.55 -8.45 -12.62
C VAL A 160 4.35 -9.30 -13.61
N ASP A 161 5.17 -8.68 -14.46
CA ASP A 161 6.10 -9.38 -15.36
C ASP A 161 7.45 -9.72 -14.69
N GLY A 162 7.58 -9.51 -13.38
CA GLY A 162 8.72 -9.91 -12.57
C GLY A 162 9.93 -8.97 -12.62
N ARG A 163 9.77 -7.75 -13.15
CA ARG A 163 10.83 -6.73 -13.17
C ARG A 163 10.82 -5.92 -11.87
N HIS A 164 12.00 -5.45 -11.48
CA HIS A 164 12.14 -4.47 -10.41
C HIS A 164 12.34 -3.07 -10.99
N LEU A 165 11.51 -2.13 -10.55
CA LEU A 165 11.69 -0.71 -10.79
C LEU A 165 12.15 -0.08 -9.48
N SER A 166 13.24 0.66 -9.50
CA SER A 166 13.85 1.25 -8.30
C SER A 166 13.93 2.76 -8.43
N ALA A 167 13.75 3.45 -7.32
CA ALA A 167 14.00 4.89 -7.22
C ALA A 167 14.63 5.24 -5.87
N LEU A 168 15.52 6.24 -5.90
CA LEU A 168 16.02 6.91 -4.71
C LEU A 168 14.94 7.86 -4.21
N ALA A 169 14.22 7.40 -3.20
CA ALA A 169 13.12 8.12 -2.58
C ALA A 169 12.90 7.57 -1.17
N ALA A 170 12.65 8.47 -0.23
CA ALA A 170 12.30 8.10 1.13
C ALA A 170 10.78 8.15 1.28
N TRP A 171 10.17 7.05 1.73
CA TRP A 171 8.74 7.05 2.06
C TRP A 171 8.54 7.71 3.41
N THR A 172 8.37 9.02 3.35
CA THR A 172 8.24 9.89 4.52
C THR A 172 6.98 10.72 4.41
N LEU A 173 6.43 11.11 5.55
CA LEU A 173 5.29 12.04 5.58
C LEU A 173 5.76 13.46 5.23
N PRO A 174 4.91 14.29 4.62
CA PRO A 174 5.22 15.70 4.42
C PRO A 174 5.55 16.34 5.77
N HIS A 175 6.69 17.02 5.87
CA HIS A 175 7.00 17.78 7.08
C HIS A 175 5.92 18.84 7.27
N ALA A 176 5.13 18.74 8.35
CA ALA A 176 4.29 19.84 8.79
C ALA A 176 5.21 21.05 9.00
N GLY A 177 5.02 22.09 8.19
CA GLY A 177 5.99 23.16 7.99
C GLY A 177 6.61 23.65 9.29
N ARG A 178 7.95 23.70 9.32
CA ARG A 178 8.67 24.55 10.27
C ARG A 178 8.14 25.98 10.04
N PRO A 179 7.59 26.67 11.05
CA PRO A 179 7.15 28.05 10.86
C PRO A 179 8.34 28.87 10.36
N ALA A 180 8.12 29.63 9.28
CA ALA A 180 9.11 30.57 8.78
C ALA A 180 9.52 31.48 9.94
N VAL A 181 10.80 31.45 10.31
CA VAL A 181 11.35 32.44 11.24
C VAL A 181 11.38 33.75 10.47
N PRO A 182 10.59 34.78 10.86
CA PRO A 182 10.70 36.08 10.24
C PRO A 182 12.10 36.65 10.50
N ALA A 183 12.69 37.22 9.45
CA ALA A 183 13.99 37.90 9.47
C ALA A 183 13.97 39.17 10.34
#